data_AF-A0A3C1YUT3-F1
#
_entry.id   AF-A0A3C1YUT3-F1
#
_cell.length_a   1.000
_cell.length_b   1.000
_cell.length_c   1.000
_cell.angle_alpha   90.00
_cell.angle_beta   90.00
_cell.angle_gamma   90.00
#
_symmetry.space_group_name_H-M   'P 1'
#
loop_
_entity.id
_entity.type
_entity.pdbx_description
1 polymer ?
#
loop_
_entity_poly.entity_id
_entity_poly.type
_entity_poly.pdbx_seq_one_letter_code
_entity_poly.pdbx_strand_id
1 'polypeptide(L)'
;MLILGINEGFEASVVLCRDGKILFAVQEERLTREKGVIGFPAQAVLHCAKQYGLNSRNLNHVCLSNLRSPKAETRDELLREYARRGRSGRELLQKADLSGSLVRLAGLLPGSMENRMREWQAARRGAANNRTVAEELARFGLDGVPV
;
A
#
# COMPACT_ATOMS: atom_id res chain seq x y z
N MET A 1 3.61 10.74 -23.23
CA MET A 1 2.79 10.14 -22.17
C MET A 1 3.43 10.39 -20.82
N LEU A 2 2.70 11.00 -19.88
CA LEU A 2 3.12 11.31 -18.52
C LEU A 2 2.32 10.45 -17.53
N ILE A 3 3.01 9.65 -16.73
CA ILE A 3 2.42 8.69 -15.79
C ILE A 3 2.93 8.95 -14.39
N LEU A 4 2.03 8.94 -13.41
CA LEU A 4 2.34 9.03 -11.99
C LEU A 4 2.18 7.65 -11.34
N GLY A 5 3.30 7.02 -10.97
CA GLY A 5 3.31 5.82 -10.15
C GLY A 5 3.18 6.17 -8.66
N ILE A 6 2.27 5.50 -7.97
CA ILE A 6 2.05 5.66 -6.53
C ILE A 6 2.20 4.30 -5.83
N ASN A 7 2.94 4.31 -4.73
CA ASN A 7 2.90 3.25 -3.73
C ASN A 7 2.30 3.82 -2.45
N GLU A 8 1.10 3.37 -2.12
CA GLU A 8 0.35 3.71 -0.92
C GLU A 8 0.43 2.63 0.17
N GLY A 9 1.38 1.69 0.03
CA GLY A 9 1.67 0.63 0.97
C GLY A 9 2.85 0.92 1.90
N PHE A 10 3.69 -0.09 2.11
CA PHE A 10 4.94 0.09 2.86
C PHE A 10 5.93 0.93 2.06
N GLU A 11 6.63 1.83 2.76
CA GLU A 11 7.54 2.79 2.14
C GLU A 11 6.85 3.60 1.04
N ALA A 12 5.80 4.31 1.47
CA ALA A 12 4.99 5.16 0.61
C ALA A 12 5.86 6.04 -0.31
N SER A 13 5.58 6.05 -1.62
CA SER A 13 6.47 6.67 -2.61
C SER A 13 5.76 7.09 -3.89
N VAL A 14 6.39 8.02 -4.61
CA VAL A 14 5.92 8.53 -5.90
C VAL A 14 7.03 8.42 -6.95
N VAL A 15 6.65 8.03 -8.16
CA VAL A 15 7.50 8.07 -9.35
C VAL A 15 6.75 8.80 -10.48
N LEU A 16 7.41 9.75 -11.14
CA LEU A 16 6.89 10.38 -12.35
C LEU A 16 7.69 9.90 -13.55
N CYS A 17 7.00 9.37 -14.55
CA CYS A 17 7.60 8.90 -15.79
C CYS A 17 7.04 9.67 -16.99
N ARG A 18 7.92 10.06 -17.91
CA ARG A 18 7.55 10.60 -19.22
C ARG A 18 8.14 9.73 -20.32
N ASP A 19 7.27 9.12 -21.12
CA ASP A 19 7.66 8.32 -22.29
C ASP A 19 8.70 7.24 -21.95
N GLY A 20 8.43 6.50 -20.87
CA GLY A 20 9.30 5.44 -20.36
C GLY A 20 10.54 5.90 -19.60
N LYS A 21 10.77 7.22 -19.45
CA LYS A 21 11.90 7.79 -18.71
C LYS A 21 11.45 8.32 -17.36
N ILE A 22 12.17 7.95 -16.29
CA ILE A 22 11.93 8.48 -14.95
C ILE A 22 12.38 9.94 -14.91
N LEU A 23 11.47 10.83 -14.52
CA LEU A 23 11.74 12.24 -14.27
C LEU A 23 11.94 12.53 -12.78
N PHE A 24 11.19 11.84 -11.93
CA PHE A 24 11.17 12.07 -10.49
C PHE A 24 10.88 10.77 -9.77
N ALA A 25 11.54 10.55 -8.64
CA ALA A 25 11.26 9.44 -7.74
C ALA A 25 11.61 9.87 -6.31
N VAL A 26 10.64 9.78 -5.41
CA VAL A 26 10.88 10.09 -4.00
C VAL A 26 10.02 9.20 -3.11
N GLN A 27 10.59 8.82 -1.98
CA GLN A 27 9.84 8.19 -0.89
C GLN A 27 9.36 9.27 0.08
N GLU A 28 8.15 9.10 0.59
CA GLU A 28 7.50 10.00 1.55
C GLU A 28 8.38 10.26 2.77
N GLU A 29 9.09 9.24 3.26
CA GLU A 29 10.02 9.32 4.40
C GLU A 29 11.15 10.35 4.23
N ARG A 30 11.52 10.69 3.00
CA ARG A 30 12.54 11.72 2.74
C ARG A 30 12.01 13.11 3.04
N LEU A 31 10.72 13.33 2.80
CA LEU A 31 10.03 14.60 2.95
C LEU A 31 9.44 14.77 4.35
N THR A 32 8.84 13.72 4.91
CA THR A 32 8.30 13.74 6.28
C THR A 32 9.36 13.58 7.36
N ARG A 33 10.54 13.05 7.00
CA ARG A 33 11.61 12.64 7.93
C ARG A 33 11.20 11.54 8.90
N GLU A 34 10.08 10.88 8.64
CA GLU A 34 9.63 9.70 9.37
C GLU A 34 9.99 8.44 8.58
N LYS A 35 10.77 7.53 9.18
CA LYS A 35 11.19 6.30 8.50
C LYS A 35 10.02 5.34 8.32
N GLY A 36 9.90 4.76 7.11
CA GLY A 36 8.95 3.70 6.81
C GLY A 36 7.50 4.16 6.85
N VAL A 37 7.20 5.32 6.26
CA VAL A 37 5.82 5.81 6.15
C VAL A 37 4.96 4.79 5.42
N ILE A 38 3.75 4.58 5.94
CA ILE A 38 2.74 3.67 5.40
C ILE A 38 1.52 4.49 5.04
N GLY A 39 0.92 4.20 3.89
CA GLY A 39 -0.28 4.87 3.41
C GLY A 39 0.00 5.81 2.24
N PHE A 40 -0.91 6.74 1.99
CA PHE A 40 -0.83 7.62 0.83
C PHE A 40 0.37 8.60 0.94
N PRO A 41 1.23 8.72 -0.10
CA PRO A 41 2.43 9.55 -0.06
C PRO A 41 2.11 11.03 -0.35
N ALA A 42 1.44 11.69 0.59
CA ALA A 42 0.90 13.04 0.43
C ALA A 42 1.96 14.12 0.13
N GLN A 43 3.07 14.15 0.88
CA GLN A 43 4.14 15.13 0.65
C GLN A 43 4.85 14.88 -0.67
N ALA A 44 5.05 13.61 -1.04
CA ALA A 44 5.70 13.23 -2.29
C ALA A 44 4.84 13.61 -3.51
N VAL A 45 3.53 13.35 -3.46
CA VAL A 45 2.60 13.78 -4.51
C VAL A 45 2.60 15.30 -4.61
N LEU A 46 2.49 16.00 -3.49
CA LEU A 46 2.50 17.47 -3.48
C LEU A 46 3.79 18.04 -4.06
N HIS A 47 4.94 17.51 -3.67
CA HIS A 47 6.24 17.96 -4.13
C HIS A 47 6.40 17.72 -5.63
N CYS A 48 6.04 16.52 -6.10
CA CYS A 48 6.05 16.16 -7.51
C CYS A 48 5.12 17.07 -8.33
N ALA A 49 3.89 17.29 -7.85
CA ALA A 49 2.91 18.12 -8.52
C ALA A 49 3.37 19.57 -8.66
N LYS A 50 3.93 20.14 -7.59
CA LYS A 50 4.51 21.49 -7.62
C LYS A 50 5.72 21.61 -8.54
N GLN A 51 6.64 20.64 -8.48
CA GLN A 51 7.88 20.69 -9.25
C GLN A 51 7.65 20.55 -10.76
N TYR A 52 6.68 19.73 -11.17
CA TYR A 52 6.41 19.44 -12.59
C TYR A 52 5.12 20.06 -13.13
N GLY A 53 4.44 20.88 -12.32
CA GLY A 53 3.16 21.51 -12.69
C GLY A 53 2.07 20.50 -13.04
N LEU A 54 2.00 19.38 -12.32
CA LEU A 54 1.04 18.32 -12.61
C LEU A 54 -0.40 18.78 -12.36
N ASN A 55 -1.30 18.40 -13.26
CA ASN A 55 -2.73 18.59 -13.13
C ASN A 55 -3.47 17.52 -13.93
N SER A 56 -4.78 17.41 -13.74
CA SER A 56 -5.62 16.43 -14.43
C SER A 56 -5.60 16.51 -15.97
N ARG A 57 -5.16 17.63 -16.56
CA ARG A 57 -5.09 17.79 -18.03
C ARG A 57 -3.77 17.30 -18.64
N ASN A 58 -2.68 17.31 -17.88
CA ASN A 58 -1.35 16.93 -18.39
C ASN A 58 -0.87 15.55 -17.93
N LEU A 59 -1.49 14.99 -16.90
CA LEU A 59 -1.23 13.65 -16.43
C LEU A 59 -2.12 12.65 -17.19
N ASN A 60 -1.51 11.68 -17.88
CA ASN A 60 -2.27 10.72 -18.68
C ASN A 60 -2.86 9.60 -17.83
N HIS A 61 -2.08 9.08 -16.89
CA HIS A 61 -2.50 7.97 -16.03
C HIS A 61 -1.84 8.06 -14.65
N VAL A 62 -2.53 7.54 -13.65
CA VAL A 62 -1.95 7.14 -12.37
C VAL A 62 -1.83 5.61 -12.37
N CYS A 63 -0.75 5.08 -11.82
CA CYS A 63 -0.59 3.64 -11.66
C CYS A 63 -0.31 3.33 -10.19
N LEU A 64 -1.03 2.36 -9.64
CA LEU A 64 -0.81 1.90 -8.27
C LEU A 64 0.09 0.68 -8.25
N SER A 65 0.98 0.62 -7.26
CA SER A 65 1.87 -0.53 -7.04
C SER A 65 1.13 -1.82 -6.65
N ASN A 66 -0.12 -1.69 -6.20
CA ASN A 66 -0.94 -2.79 -5.70
C ASN A 66 -2.32 -2.80 -6.36
N LEU A 67 -2.88 -4.00 -6.55
CA LEU A 67 -4.28 -4.16 -6.99
C LEU A 67 -5.29 -3.84 -5.89
N ARG A 68 -4.83 -3.70 -4.65
CA ARG A 68 -5.64 -3.45 -3.46
C ARG A 68 -4.85 -2.56 -2.52
N SER A 69 -5.38 -1.39 -2.18
CA SER A 69 -4.73 -0.57 -1.16
C SER A 69 -4.81 -1.29 0.20
N PRO A 70 -3.72 -1.27 0.98
CA PRO A 70 -3.72 -1.86 2.31
C PRO A 70 -4.84 -1.24 3.16
N LYS A 71 -5.30 -1.95 4.19
CA LYS A 71 -6.08 -1.28 5.23
C LYS A 71 -5.22 -0.16 5.80
N ALA A 72 -5.85 0.91 6.27
CA ALA A 72 -5.18 2.05 6.92
C ALA A 72 -4.54 1.62 8.25
N GLU A 73 -3.59 0.69 8.17
CA GLU A 73 -2.82 0.14 9.25
C GLU A 73 -1.71 1.13 9.52
N THR A 74 -1.70 1.65 10.74
CA THR A 74 -0.58 2.45 11.23
C THR A 74 0.67 1.59 11.28
N ARG A 75 1.86 2.22 11.22
CA ARG A 75 3.13 1.52 11.41
C ARG A 75 3.15 0.68 12.68
N ASP A 76 2.56 1.18 13.76
CA ASP A 76 2.53 0.48 15.03
C ASP A 76 1.59 -0.73 15.03
N GLU A 77 0.47 -0.68 14.31
CA GLU A 77 -0.40 -1.84 14.11
C GLU A 77 0.31 -2.92 13.29
N LEU A 78 0.99 -2.51 12.23
CA LEU A 78 1.79 -3.42 11.42
C LEU A 78 2.89 -4.08 12.25
N LEU A 79 3.70 -3.30 12.95
CA LEU A 79 4.79 -3.81 13.77
C LEU A 79 4.27 -4.76 14.86
N ARG A 80 3.11 -4.46 15.44
CA ARG A 80 2.42 -5.38 16.36
C ARG A 80 2.03 -6.68 15.67
N GLU A 81 1.54 -6.64 14.43
CA GLU A 81 1.20 -7.84 13.67
C GLU A 81 2.46 -8.66 13.34
N TYR A 82 3.54 -8.03 12.90
CA TYR A 82 4.81 -8.72 12.64
C TYR A 82 5.39 -9.37 13.89
N ALA A 83 5.43 -8.62 15.00
CA ALA A 83 5.87 -9.14 16.29
C ALA A 83 4.99 -10.30 16.77
N ARG A 84 3.69 -10.27 16.47
CA ARG A 84 2.75 -11.35 16.76
C ARG A 84 3.01 -12.58 15.89
N ARG A 85 3.24 -12.41 14.59
CA ARG A 85 3.55 -13.50 13.63
C ARG A 85 4.88 -14.18 13.92
N GLY A 86 5.86 -13.45 14.44
CA GLY A 86 7.16 -13.99 14.84
C GLY A 86 7.10 -14.95 16.04
N ARG A 87 6.01 -14.96 16.81
CA ARG A 87 5.86 -15.80 18.01
C ARG A 87 5.74 -17.27 17.65
N SER A 88 6.39 -18.11 18.46
CA SER A 88 6.23 -19.56 18.43
C SER A 88 4.80 -19.98 18.83
N GLY A 89 4.39 -21.19 18.44
CA GLY A 89 3.07 -21.72 18.82
C GLY A 89 2.87 -21.79 20.33
N ARG A 90 3.93 -22.09 21.09
CA ARG A 90 3.90 -22.10 22.57
C ARG A 90 3.62 -20.71 23.13
N GLU A 91 4.27 -19.67 22.62
CA GLU A 91 4.06 -18.29 23.06
C GLU A 91 2.67 -17.75 22.72
N LEU A 92 2.10 -18.17 21.58
CA LEU A 92 0.73 -17.81 21.20
C LEU A 92 -0.30 -18.43 22.16
N LEU A 93 -0.13 -19.70 22.51
CA LEU A 93 -0.97 -20.39 23.49
C LEU A 93 -0.85 -19.77 24.89
N GLN A 94 0.37 -19.46 25.34
CA GLN A 94 0.61 -18.81 26.64
C GLN A 94 -0.05 -17.43 26.74
N LYS A 95 -0.11 -16.69 25.62
CA LYS A 95 -0.79 -15.39 25.55
C LYS A 95 -2.30 -15.50 25.24
N ALA A 96 -2.86 -16.71 25.29
CA ALA A 96 -4.25 -17.00 24.95
C ALA A 96 -4.68 -16.49 23.56
N ASP A 97 -3.74 -16.35 22.62
CA ASP A 97 -4.00 -15.90 21.26
C ASP A 97 -4.40 -17.10 20.39
N LEU A 98 -5.65 -17.52 20.57
CA LEU A 98 -6.28 -18.60 19.81
C LEU A 98 -6.26 -18.30 18.30
N SER A 99 -6.55 -17.06 17.93
CA SER A 99 -6.57 -16.67 16.52
C SER A 99 -5.19 -16.75 15.86
N GLY A 100 -4.12 -16.35 16.56
CA GLY A 100 -2.75 -16.47 16.07
C GLY A 100 -2.31 -17.92 15.97
N SER A 101 -2.71 -18.76 16.94
CA SER A 101 -2.43 -20.20 16.94
C SER A 101 -3.09 -20.91 15.76
N LEU A 102 -4.35 -20.57 15.45
CA LEU A 102 -5.08 -21.09 14.30
C LEU A 102 -4.45 -20.68 12.97
N VAL A 103 -4.04 -19.41 12.83
CA VAL A 103 -3.33 -18.93 11.61
C VAL A 103 -2.03 -19.69 11.41
N ARG A 104 -1.28 -19.96 12.49
CA ARG A 104 -0.01 -20.71 12.41
C ARG A 104 -0.24 -22.18 12.04
N LEU A 105 -1.28 -22.81 12.57
CA LEU A 105 -1.71 -24.15 12.19
C LEU A 105 -2.15 -24.22 10.73
N ALA A 106 -2.88 -23.21 10.25
CA ALA A 106 -3.28 -23.11 8.85
C ALA A 106 -2.07 -22.99 7.91
N GLY A 107 -1.00 -22.31 8.34
CA GLY A 107 0.27 -22.24 7.59
C GLY A 107 1.09 -23.54 7.58
N LEU A 108 0.68 -24.57 8.32
CA LEU A 108 1.26 -25.92 8.26
C LEU A 108 0.46 -26.86 7.34
N LEU A 109 -0.65 -26.39 6.77
CA LEU A 109 -1.45 -27.18 5.84
C LEU A 109 -0.69 -27.42 4.52
N PRO A 110 -0.98 -28.52 3.80
CA PRO A 110 -0.41 -28.76 2.48
C PRO A 110 -0.66 -27.55 1.54
N GLY A 111 0.34 -27.19 0.73
CA GLY A 111 0.30 -25.98 -0.10
C GLY A 111 -0.90 -25.88 -1.06
N SER A 112 -1.49 -27.01 -1.45
CA SER A 112 -2.72 -27.05 -2.26
C SER A 112 -3.95 -26.47 -1.53
N MET A 113 -4.00 -26.61 -0.20
CA MET A 113 -5.06 -26.06 0.64
C MET A 113 -4.78 -24.60 1.00
N GLU A 114 -3.52 -24.26 1.28
CA GLU A 114 -3.12 -22.88 1.58
C GLU A 114 -3.41 -21.96 0.38
N ASN A 115 -3.08 -22.39 -0.84
CA ASN A 115 -3.34 -21.61 -2.05
C ASN A 115 -4.83 -21.37 -2.27
N ARG A 116 -5.67 -22.39 -2.11
CA ARG A 116 -7.15 -22.24 -2.17
C ARG A 116 -7.69 -21.27 -1.13
N MET A 117 -7.15 -21.30 0.09
CA MET A 117 -7.52 -20.34 1.13
C MET A 117 -7.08 -18.91 0.80
N ARG A 118 -5.86 -18.73 0.26
CA ARG A 118 -5.36 -17.42 -0.18
C ARG A 118 -6.20 -16.87 -1.33
N GLU A 119 -6.53 -17.68 -2.33
CA GLU A 119 -7.41 -17.30 -3.44
C GLU A 119 -8.79 -16.89 -2.93
N TRP A 120 -9.36 -17.63 -1.99
CA TRP A 120 -10.65 -17.32 -1.39
C TRP A 120 -10.63 -16.02 -0.56
N GLN A 121 -9.56 -15.80 0.22
CA GLN A 121 -9.36 -14.54 0.94
C GLN A 121 -9.14 -13.36 -0.01
N ALA A 122 -8.39 -13.58 -1.10
CA ALA A 122 -8.16 -12.60 -2.16
C ALA A 122 -9.47 -12.26 -2.91
N ALA A 123 -10.34 -13.23 -3.16
CA ALA A 123 -11.65 -13.01 -3.79
C ALA A 123 -12.61 -12.24 -2.87
N ARG A 124 -12.59 -12.51 -1.55
CA ARG A 124 -13.44 -11.79 -0.56
C ARG A 124 -12.94 -10.38 -0.24
N ARG A 125 -11.64 -10.09 -0.40
CA ARG A 125 -11.07 -8.74 -0.30
C ARG A 125 -11.19 -7.99 -1.64
N GLY A 126 -12.38 -8.04 -2.25
CA GLY A 126 -12.67 -7.41 -3.53
C GLY A 126 -12.77 -5.88 -3.43
N ALA A 127 -12.06 -5.19 -4.33
CA ALA A 127 -12.34 -3.85 -4.91
C ALA A 127 -12.86 -2.69 -4.03
N ALA A 128 -12.65 -2.68 -2.71
CA ALA A 128 -13.25 -1.66 -1.84
C ALA A 128 -12.38 -0.44 -1.50
N ASN A 129 -11.10 -0.38 -1.90
CA ASN A 129 -10.17 0.66 -1.37
C ASN A 129 -9.65 1.71 -2.38
N ASN A 130 -10.04 1.68 -3.66
CA ASN A 130 -9.60 2.73 -4.60
C ASN A 130 -10.27 4.09 -4.34
N ARG A 131 -11.38 4.13 -3.59
CA ARG A 131 -12.06 5.39 -3.24
C ARG A 131 -11.15 6.31 -2.44
N THR A 132 -10.42 5.78 -1.46
CA THR A 132 -9.52 6.58 -0.62
C THR A 132 -8.39 7.19 -1.46
N VAL A 133 -7.82 6.43 -2.40
CA VAL A 133 -6.78 6.96 -3.31
C VAL A 133 -7.36 8.04 -4.24
N ALA A 134 -8.55 7.83 -4.80
CA ALA A 134 -9.20 8.83 -5.64
C ALA A 134 -9.53 10.12 -4.86
N GLU A 135 -9.98 10.01 -3.62
CA GLU A 135 -10.22 11.14 -2.72
C GLU A 135 -8.92 11.90 -2.40
N GLU A 136 -7.82 11.19 -2.13
CA GLU A 136 -6.51 11.82 -1.93
C GLU A 136 -6.01 12.51 -3.20
N LEU A 137 -6.11 11.87 -4.37
CA LEU A 137 -5.75 12.48 -5.66
C LEU A 137 -6.54 13.77 -5.93
N ALA A 138 -7.83 13.79 -5.59
CA ALA A 138 -8.67 14.98 -5.74
C ALA A 138 -8.17 16.15 -4.88
N ARG A 139 -7.62 15.89 -3.68
CA ARG A 139 -7.02 16.96 -2.83
C ARG A 139 -5.81 17.63 -3.46
N PHE A 140 -5.15 16.96 -4.41
CA PHE A 140 -4.02 17.50 -5.17
C PHE A 140 -4.41 18.02 -6.57
N GLY A 141 -5.71 18.10 -6.90
CA GLY A 141 -6.19 18.54 -8.21
C GLY A 141 -5.88 17.55 -9.35
N LEU A 142 -5.75 16.27 -9.00
CA LEU A 142 -5.52 15.15 -9.92
C LEU A 142 -6.80 14.30 -10.07
N ASP A 143 -7.96 14.89 -9.78
CA ASP A 143 -9.26 14.28 -10.00
C ASP A 143 -9.52 13.99 -11.48
N GLY A 144 -10.21 12.88 -11.75
CA GLY A 144 -10.56 12.47 -13.12
C GLY A 144 -9.43 11.86 -13.94
N VAL A 145 -8.20 11.81 -13.42
CA VAL A 145 -7.11 11.07 -14.07
C VAL A 145 -7.39 9.56 -13.96
N PRO A 146 -7.30 8.79 -15.06
CA PRO A 146 -7.53 7.35 -15.02
C PRO A 146 -6.46 6.63 -14.17
N VAL A 147 -6.92 5.73 -13.29
CA VAL A 147 -6.11 4.87 -12.39
C VAL A 147 -6.14 3.43 -12.86
#